data_AF-A0A7V8HP98-F1
#
_entry.id   AF-A0A7V8HP98-F1
#
_cell.length_a   1.000
_cell.length_b   1.000
_cell.length_c   1.000
_cell.angle_alpha   90.00
_cell.angle_beta   90.00
_cell.angle_gamma   90.00
#
_symmetry.space_group_name_H-M   'P 1'
#
loop_
_entity.id
_entity.type
_entity.pdbx_description
1 polymer ?
#
loop_
_entity_poly.entity_id
_entity_poly.type
_entity_poly.pdbx_seq_one_letter_code
_entity_poly.pdbx_strand_id
1 'polypeptide(L)'
;MALIVQKYGGSSVADTDSIKRVARRIIETKNAGHDVAVVVSAMGDTTDDLIDQALSIDSNPPSREMDMLMTAGERISMSLLAMAIHAAGSHAYSFTGSQAGFMTDAQFGAAHIKAVKPDRVQRALDKGSVAIVAGFQGVNEGGDATTLGRGGSDTSAVALAVALGADICEIYTDVDGIFTADPRIVPTARRIPVIDYDSITEMASCGSKVLALRCVEYAQRFMMPLHVRSSFSHRPGTLVVPDGVDPPHASQHRLTTTHHRIRRTNERE
;
A
#
# COMPACT_ATOMS: atom_id res chain seq x y z
N MET A 1 1.27 -18.98 9.30
CA MET A 1 0.56 -17.70 9.42
C MET A 1 1.53 -16.64 8.97
N ALA A 2 1.20 -15.93 7.89
CA ALA A 2 2.02 -14.85 7.34
C ALA A 2 1.25 -13.54 7.52
N LEU A 3 1.96 -12.43 7.67
CA LEU A 3 1.39 -11.09 7.68
C LEU A 3 1.49 -10.48 6.28
N ILE A 4 0.35 -10.15 5.69
CA ILE A 4 0.24 -9.59 4.35
C ILE A 4 -0.29 -8.17 4.45
N VAL A 5 0.44 -7.22 3.85
CA VAL A 5 -0.09 -5.87 3.63
C VAL A 5 -0.65 -5.78 2.22
N GLN A 6 -1.92 -5.41 2.08
CA GLN A 6 -2.59 -5.27 0.79
C GLN A 6 -2.94 -3.81 0.53
N LYS A 7 -2.42 -3.23 -0.55
CA LYS A 7 -2.81 -1.89 -0.99
C LYS A 7 -3.85 -1.98 -2.11
N TYR A 8 -4.92 -1.21 -2.01
CA TYR A 8 -5.91 -1.06 -3.08
C TYR A 8 -5.94 0.39 -3.58
N GLY A 9 -5.68 0.57 -4.89
CA GLY A 9 -5.75 1.89 -5.55
C GLY A 9 -7.19 2.36 -5.77
N GLY A 10 -7.36 3.63 -6.16
CA GLY A 10 -8.69 4.27 -6.26
C GLY A 10 -9.65 3.56 -7.21
N SER A 11 -9.17 3.06 -8.35
CA SER A 11 -9.96 2.23 -9.27
C SER A 11 -10.46 0.93 -8.64
N SER A 12 -9.73 0.36 -7.69
CA SER A 12 -10.10 -0.87 -6.99
C SER A 12 -11.21 -0.65 -5.97
N VAL A 13 -11.43 0.59 -5.54
CA VAL A 13 -12.44 1.01 -4.56
C VAL A 13 -13.35 2.11 -5.10
N ALA A 14 -13.53 2.17 -6.43
CA ALA A 14 -14.23 3.27 -7.10
C ALA A 14 -15.71 3.42 -6.70
N ASP A 15 -16.35 2.30 -6.37
CA ASP A 15 -17.76 2.20 -6.07
C ASP A 15 -18.03 1.13 -5.00
N THR A 16 -19.28 1.07 -4.52
CA THR A 16 -19.66 0.14 -3.45
C THR A 16 -19.53 -1.35 -3.83
N ASP A 17 -19.72 -1.73 -5.09
CA ASP A 17 -19.57 -3.11 -5.53
C ASP A 17 -18.08 -3.49 -5.66
N SER A 18 -17.26 -2.54 -6.08
CA SER A 18 -15.80 -2.64 -6.03
C SER A 18 -15.30 -2.80 -4.59
N ILE A 19 -15.83 -2.02 -3.64
CA ILE A 19 -15.52 -2.20 -2.21
C ILE A 19 -15.94 -3.58 -1.69
N LYS A 20 -17.13 -4.08 -2.04
CA LYS A 20 -17.57 -5.45 -1.67
C LYS A 20 -16.65 -6.52 -2.28
N ARG A 21 -16.17 -6.33 -3.51
CA ARG A 21 -15.21 -7.24 -4.16
C ARG A 21 -13.87 -7.26 -3.40
N VAL A 22 -13.36 -6.10 -3.03
CA VAL A 22 -12.14 -5.97 -2.21
C VAL A 22 -12.33 -6.61 -0.84
N ALA A 23 -13.44 -6.36 -0.15
CA ALA A 23 -13.76 -6.98 1.13
C ALA A 23 -13.75 -8.52 1.08
N ARG A 24 -14.37 -9.10 0.04
CA ARG A 24 -14.35 -10.57 -0.17
C ARG A 24 -12.93 -11.10 -0.32
N ARG A 25 -12.09 -10.46 -1.13
CA ARG A 25 -10.68 -10.86 -1.33
C ARG A 25 -9.86 -10.79 -0.03
N ILE A 26 -10.06 -9.74 0.77
CA ILE A 26 -9.41 -9.61 2.08
C ILE A 26 -9.83 -10.75 3.00
N ILE A 27 -11.13 -11.07 3.04
CA ILE A 27 -11.67 -12.15 3.86
C ILE A 27 -11.18 -13.52 3.39
N GLU A 28 -11.08 -13.75 2.08
CA GLU A 28 -10.48 -14.97 1.51
C GLU A 28 -9.03 -15.13 1.97
N THR A 29 -8.23 -14.05 1.90
CA THR A 29 -6.84 -14.03 2.37
C THR A 29 -6.76 -14.35 3.86
N LYS A 30 -7.64 -13.73 4.66
CA LYS A 30 -7.72 -13.99 6.11
C LYS A 30 -8.11 -15.44 6.42
N ASN A 31 -9.11 -15.98 5.74
CA ASN A 31 -9.60 -17.34 5.92
C ASN A 31 -8.57 -18.39 5.51
N ALA A 32 -7.59 -18.04 4.66
CA ALA A 32 -6.43 -18.87 4.38
C ALA A 32 -5.40 -18.91 5.54
N GLY A 33 -5.66 -18.23 6.66
CA GLY A 33 -4.83 -18.25 7.86
C GLY A 33 -3.72 -17.20 7.86
N HIS A 34 -3.97 -16.05 7.22
CA HIS A 34 -3.07 -14.90 7.19
C HIS A 34 -3.62 -13.75 8.03
N ASP A 35 -2.71 -12.99 8.63
CA ASP A 35 -3.04 -11.66 9.16
C ASP A 35 -2.98 -10.66 8.02
N VAL A 36 -3.96 -9.74 7.98
CA VAL A 36 -4.13 -8.83 6.85
C VAL A 36 -4.24 -7.40 7.35
N ALA A 37 -3.24 -6.59 7.00
CA ALA A 37 -3.33 -5.13 7.05
C ALA A 37 -3.61 -4.61 5.63
N VAL A 38 -4.42 -3.57 5.53
CA VAL A 38 -4.90 -3.04 4.26
C VAL A 38 -4.59 -1.56 4.18
N VAL A 39 -4.11 -1.09 3.05
CA VAL A 39 -4.00 0.34 2.73
C VAL A 39 -4.94 0.68 1.59
N VAL A 40 -5.74 1.72 1.74
CA VAL A 40 -6.66 2.16 0.68
C VAL A 40 -6.39 3.60 0.27
N SER A 41 -6.54 3.87 -1.03
CA SER A 41 -6.62 5.22 -1.60
C SER A 41 -8.06 5.76 -1.54
N ALA A 42 -8.25 7.03 -1.90
CA ALA A 42 -9.59 7.60 -2.11
C ALA A 42 -10.37 6.85 -3.21
N MET A 43 -11.70 6.95 -3.19
CA MET A 43 -12.57 6.26 -4.15
C MET A 43 -12.52 6.92 -5.53
N GLY A 44 -12.19 6.16 -6.58
CA GLY A 44 -12.28 6.66 -7.96
C GLY A 44 -11.55 8.00 -8.14
N ASP A 45 -12.29 8.99 -8.64
CA ASP A 45 -11.77 10.33 -8.94
C ASP A 45 -11.97 11.34 -7.79
N THR A 46 -12.33 10.87 -6.58
CA THR A 46 -12.64 11.75 -5.42
C THR A 46 -11.51 12.73 -5.10
N THR A 47 -10.25 12.32 -5.23
CA THR A 47 -9.10 13.22 -4.98
C THR A 47 -9.09 14.39 -5.97
N ASP A 48 -9.35 14.12 -7.25
CA ASP A 48 -9.38 15.15 -8.28
C ASP A 48 -10.58 16.07 -8.08
N ASP A 49 -11.76 15.54 -7.75
CA ASP A 49 -12.96 16.32 -7.42
C ASP A 49 -12.74 17.28 -6.23
N LEU A 50 -12.00 16.84 -5.20
CA LEU A 50 -11.67 17.67 -4.04
C LEU A 50 -10.67 18.78 -4.41
N ILE A 51 -9.70 18.47 -5.29
CA ILE A 51 -8.75 19.48 -5.80
C ILE A 51 -9.49 20.54 -6.60
N ASP A 52 -10.39 20.13 -7.51
CA ASP A 52 -11.17 21.04 -8.35
C ASP A 52 -12.07 21.96 -7.50
N GLN A 53 -12.68 21.43 -6.43
CA GLN A 53 -13.45 22.24 -5.48
C GLN A 53 -12.58 23.27 -4.76
N ALA A 54 -11.39 22.89 -4.28
CA ALA A 54 -10.48 23.83 -3.63
C ALA A 54 -10.04 24.94 -4.61
N LEU A 55 -9.67 24.57 -5.83
CA LEU A 55 -9.26 25.52 -6.88
C LEU A 55 -10.39 26.45 -7.35
N SER A 56 -11.65 26.02 -7.20
CA SER A 56 -12.80 26.88 -7.47
C SER A 56 -13.01 27.98 -6.42
N ILE A 57 -12.48 27.79 -5.20
CA ILE A 57 -12.54 28.75 -4.09
C ILE A 57 -11.33 29.69 -4.15
N ASP A 58 -10.14 29.13 -4.32
CA ASP A 58 -8.87 29.86 -4.37
C ASP A 58 -7.96 29.19 -5.41
N SER A 59 -7.41 29.95 -6.34
CA SER A 59 -6.49 29.42 -7.36
C SER A 59 -5.13 29.01 -6.79
N ASN A 60 -4.83 29.39 -5.55
CA ASN A 60 -3.62 29.01 -4.82
C ASN A 60 -3.93 28.68 -3.35
N PRO A 61 -4.70 27.61 -3.09
CA PRO A 61 -5.16 27.28 -1.76
C PRO A 61 -3.99 26.94 -0.83
N PRO A 62 -4.03 27.31 0.46
CA PRO A 62 -2.96 27.00 1.40
C PRO A 62 -2.67 25.50 1.48
N SER A 63 -1.41 25.09 1.27
CA SER A 63 -1.03 23.67 1.17
C SER A 63 -1.38 22.84 2.41
N ARG A 64 -1.34 23.45 3.60
CA ARG A 64 -1.81 22.81 4.85
C ARG A 64 -3.28 22.39 4.77
N GLU A 65 -4.14 23.28 4.27
CA GLU A 65 -5.57 23.01 4.16
C GLU A 65 -5.87 22.03 3.01
N MET A 66 -5.06 22.06 1.95
CA MET A 66 -5.12 21.01 0.93
C MET A 66 -4.82 19.64 1.52
N ASP A 67 -3.76 19.51 2.33
CA ASP A 67 -3.45 18.24 2.97
C ASP A 67 -4.57 17.77 3.90
N MET A 68 -5.18 18.68 4.67
CA MET A 68 -6.36 18.39 5.49
C MET A 68 -7.53 17.90 4.63
N LEU A 69 -7.84 18.60 3.55
CA LEU A 69 -8.95 18.28 2.63
C LEU A 69 -8.76 16.90 2.01
N MET A 70 -7.56 16.59 1.52
CA MET A 70 -7.30 15.32 0.85
C MET A 70 -7.53 14.13 1.78
N THR A 71 -7.28 14.25 3.10
CA THR A 71 -7.56 13.16 4.04
C THR A 71 -9.01 12.68 4.03
N ALA A 72 -9.96 13.51 3.59
CA ALA A 72 -11.37 13.13 3.52
C ALA A 72 -11.59 11.97 2.55
N GLY A 73 -10.88 11.95 1.41
CA GLY A 73 -11.03 10.93 0.37
C GLY A 73 -10.74 9.52 0.89
N GLU A 74 -9.58 9.30 1.49
CA GLU A 74 -9.23 7.98 2.05
C GLU A 74 -10.05 7.63 3.29
N ARG A 75 -10.53 8.62 4.05
CA ARG A 75 -11.40 8.37 5.22
C ARG A 75 -12.74 7.78 4.80
N ILE A 76 -13.29 8.20 3.66
CA ILE A 76 -14.51 7.62 3.10
C ILE A 76 -14.26 6.16 2.71
N SER A 77 -13.23 5.89 1.91
CA SER A 77 -12.95 4.53 1.41
C SER A 77 -12.62 3.54 2.52
N MET A 78 -11.78 3.91 3.50
CA MET A 78 -11.42 3.01 4.61
C MET A 78 -12.63 2.65 5.49
N SER A 79 -13.54 3.60 5.68
CA SER A 79 -14.72 3.41 6.53
C SER A 79 -15.74 2.51 5.84
N LEU A 80 -16.00 2.75 4.55
CA LEU A 80 -16.89 1.90 3.75
C LEU A 80 -16.35 0.49 3.60
N LEU A 81 -15.04 0.33 3.42
CA LEU A 81 -14.41 -0.99 3.38
C LEU A 81 -14.54 -1.73 4.71
N ALA A 82 -14.33 -1.04 5.84
CA ALA A 82 -14.56 -1.63 7.16
C ALA A 82 -16.01 -2.13 7.29
N MET A 83 -16.99 -1.29 6.94
CA MET A 83 -18.42 -1.65 6.97
C MET A 83 -18.73 -2.87 6.08
N ALA A 84 -18.13 -2.94 4.89
CA ALA A 84 -18.30 -4.08 3.98
C ALA A 84 -17.71 -5.38 4.56
N ILE A 85 -16.57 -5.32 5.26
CA ILE A 85 -15.99 -6.49 5.94
C ILE A 85 -16.88 -6.94 7.10
N HIS A 86 -17.41 -6.00 7.89
CA HIS A 86 -18.39 -6.29 8.96
C HIS A 86 -19.65 -6.95 8.41
N ALA A 87 -20.22 -6.41 7.32
CA ALA A 87 -21.40 -6.97 6.67
C ALA A 87 -21.16 -8.38 6.12
N ALA A 88 -19.91 -8.73 5.77
CA ALA A 88 -19.51 -10.05 5.33
C ALA A 88 -19.11 -11.01 6.47
N GLY A 89 -19.32 -10.62 7.73
CA GLY A 89 -19.15 -11.48 8.91
C GLY A 89 -17.75 -11.53 9.50
N SER A 90 -16.84 -10.64 9.07
CA SER A 90 -15.49 -10.50 9.64
C SER A 90 -15.35 -9.16 10.36
N HIS A 91 -14.32 -9.00 11.19
CA HIS A 91 -14.11 -7.77 11.97
C HIS A 91 -12.98 -6.94 11.37
N ALA A 92 -13.19 -5.63 11.25
CA ALA A 92 -12.18 -4.68 10.79
C ALA A 92 -12.16 -3.38 11.62
N TYR A 93 -10.99 -2.76 11.72
CA TYR A 93 -10.79 -1.43 12.28
C TYR A 93 -10.10 -0.52 11.25
N SER A 94 -10.64 0.68 11.05
CA SER A 94 -10.02 1.70 10.20
C SER A 94 -9.20 2.71 11.01
N PHE A 95 -8.09 3.17 10.42
CA PHE A 95 -7.15 4.10 11.03
C PHE A 95 -6.75 5.17 10.00
N THR A 96 -6.82 6.44 10.40
CA THR A 96 -6.14 7.52 9.65
C THR A 96 -4.62 7.34 9.72
N GLY A 97 -3.86 8.04 8.87
CA GLY A 97 -2.39 8.03 8.91
C GLY A 97 -1.83 8.35 10.29
N SER A 98 -2.38 9.36 10.96
CA SER A 98 -2.03 9.71 12.34
C SER A 98 -2.32 8.59 13.34
N GLN A 99 -3.48 7.93 13.24
CA GLN A 99 -3.86 6.81 14.10
C GLN A 99 -3.06 5.53 13.82
N ALA A 100 -2.58 5.36 12.59
CA ALA A 100 -1.69 4.28 12.18
C ALA A 100 -0.21 4.58 12.50
N GLY A 101 0.09 5.77 13.04
CA GLY A 101 1.41 6.14 13.54
C GLY A 101 2.39 6.64 12.47
N PHE A 102 1.89 7.14 11.32
CA PHE A 102 2.71 7.76 10.29
C PHE A 102 3.16 9.16 10.71
N MET A 103 4.44 9.30 11.06
CA MET A 103 5.06 10.58 11.41
C MET A 103 5.83 11.12 10.20
N THR A 104 5.65 12.40 9.89
CA THR A 104 6.20 13.05 8.69
C THR A 104 6.92 14.36 9.01
N ASP A 105 7.63 14.90 8.02
CA ASP A 105 8.03 16.31 8.03
C ASP A 105 6.83 17.24 7.74
N ALA A 106 7.07 18.56 7.77
CA ALA A 106 6.03 19.57 7.54
C ALA A 106 5.96 20.05 6.08
N GLN A 107 6.48 19.27 5.13
CA GLN A 107 6.41 19.61 3.71
C GLN A 107 5.03 19.22 3.14
N PHE A 108 4.04 20.08 3.35
CA PHE A 108 2.67 19.81 2.87
C PHE A 108 2.62 19.52 1.37
N GLY A 109 1.77 18.57 0.97
CA GLY A 109 1.62 18.09 -0.41
C GLY A 109 2.65 17.04 -0.87
N ALA A 110 3.79 16.91 -0.18
CA ALA A 110 4.90 16.05 -0.61
C ALA A 110 5.75 15.51 0.55
N ALA A 111 5.15 15.34 1.73
CA ALA A 111 5.88 15.05 2.96
C ALA A 111 6.69 13.74 2.90
N HIS A 112 7.75 13.68 3.70
CA HIS A 112 8.55 12.47 3.87
C HIS A 112 8.19 11.75 5.17
N ILE A 113 8.08 10.42 5.11
CA ILE A 113 7.88 9.58 6.29
C ILE A 113 9.18 9.60 7.11
N LYS A 114 9.12 10.16 8.32
CA LYS A 114 10.21 10.12 9.30
C LYS A 114 10.19 8.81 10.08
N ALA A 115 9.00 8.34 10.47
CA ALA A 115 8.82 7.10 11.23
C ALA A 115 7.40 6.56 11.05
N VAL A 116 7.24 5.25 11.25
CA VAL A 116 5.94 4.59 11.36
C VAL A 116 5.92 3.80 12.65
N LYS A 117 4.97 4.10 13.55
CA LYS A 117 4.77 3.42 14.83
C LYS A 117 3.37 2.77 14.87
N PRO A 118 3.21 1.56 14.29
CA PRO A 118 1.90 1.00 14.00
C PRO A 118 1.22 0.32 15.19
N ASP A 119 1.40 0.82 16.42
CA ASP A 119 0.95 0.15 17.66
C ASP A 119 -0.56 -0.15 17.66
N ARG A 120 -1.37 0.77 17.12
CA ARG A 120 -2.83 0.57 17.03
C ARG A 120 -3.22 -0.45 15.96
N VAL A 121 -2.47 -0.48 14.87
CA VAL A 121 -2.66 -1.43 13.77
C VAL A 121 -2.29 -2.84 14.26
N GLN A 122 -1.12 -2.98 14.89
CA GLN A 122 -0.67 -4.25 15.49
C GLN A 122 -1.68 -4.79 16.49
N ARG A 123 -2.18 -3.94 17.42
CA ARG A 123 -3.21 -4.36 18.39
C ARG A 123 -4.52 -4.84 17.76
N ALA A 124 -4.88 -4.37 16.57
CA ALA A 124 -6.06 -4.86 15.84
C ALA A 124 -5.78 -6.22 15.21
N LEU A 125 -4.59 -6.40 14.63
CA LEU A 125 -4.14 -7.68 14.07
C LEU A 125 -4.03 -8.75 15.16
N ASP A 126 -3.46 -8.43 16.33
CA ASP A 126 -3.32 -9.36 17.46
C ASP A 126 -4.68 -9.88 17.98
N LYS A 127 -5.77 -9.12 17.76
CA LYS A 127 -7.14 -9.51 18.08
C LYS A 127 -7.81 -10.32 16.96
N GLY A 128 -7.05 -10.68 15.93
CA GLY A 128 -7.56 -11.34 14.73
C GLY A 128 -8.49 -10.47 13.90
N SER A 129 -8.43 -9.14 13.99
CA SER A 129 -9.19 -8.24 13.10
C SER A 129 -8.38 -7.87 11.86
N VAL A 130 -9.05 -7.46 10.79
CA VAL A 130 -8.41 -6.77 9.67
C VAL A 130 -8.10 -5.33 10.09
N ALA A 131 -6.88 -4.85 9.83
CA ALA A 131 -6.52 -3.46 10.10
C ALA A 131 -6.47 -2.67 8.79
N ILE A 132 -7.31 -1.65 8.63
CA ILE A 132 -7.39 -0.83 7.42
C ILE A 132 -6.80 0.55 7.71
N VAL A 133 -5.82 0.98 6.92
CA VAL A 133 -5.17 2.28 7.03
C VAL A 133 -5.53 3.10 5.80
N ALA A 134 -5.97 4.33 6.02
CA ALA A 134 -6.06 5.30 4.95
C ALA A 134 -4.63 5.71 4.54
N GLY A 135 -4.23 5.37 3.32
CA GLY A 135 -2.90 5.65 2.79
C GLY A 135 -2.69 7.12 2.49
N PHE A 136 -1.53 7.47 1.91
CA PHE A 136 -1.21 8.81 1.42
C PHE A 136 -1.07 9.92 2.49
N GLN A 137 -1.57 9.71 3.71
CA GLN A 137 -1.52 10.70 4.79
C GLN A 137 -0.58 10.33 5.94
N GLY A 138 -0.11 11.35 6.66
CA GLY A 138 0.64 11.26 7.91
C GLY A 138 0.36 12.46 8.82
N VAL A 139 1.14 12.59 9.89
CA VAL A 139 1.07 13.72 10.83
C VAL A 139 2.45 14.29 11.12
N ASN A 140 2.58 15.61 11.05
CA ASN A 140 3.82 16.30 11.39
C ASN A 140 3.98 16.46 12.92
N GLU A 141 5.10 17.01 13.38
CA GLU A 141 5.37 17.25 14.81
C GLU A 141 4.39 18.24 15.46
N GLY A 142 3.77 19.13 14.69
CA GLY A 142 2.76 20.08 15.14
C GLY A 142 1.35 19.48 15.29
N GLY A 143 1.14 18.24 14.83
CA GLY A 143 -0.16 17.59 14.84
C GLY A 143 -1.01 17.85 13.60
N ASP A 144 -0.48 18.53 12.58
CA ASP A 144 -1.19 18.75 11.33
C ASP A 144 -1.17 17.52 10.43
N ALA A 145 -2.28 17.29 9.73
CA ALA A 145 -2.34 16.32 8.65
C ALA A 145 -1.37 16.73 7.54
N THR A 146 -0.67 15.74 6.99
CA THR A 146 0.23 15.92 5.85
C THR A 146 -0.04 14.85 4.81
N THR A 147 0.28 15.13 3.56
CA THR A 147 0.17 14.16 2.47
C THR A 147 1.53 13.85 1.86
N LEU A 148 1.67 12.63 1.34
CA LEU A 148 2.93 12.10 0.82
C LEU A 148 3.15 12.40 -0.67
N GLY A 149 2.22 13.12 -1.31
CA GLY A 149 2.23 13.39 -2.74
C GLY A 149 1.86 12.16 -3.59
N ARG A 150 2.04 12.29 -4.91
CA ARG A 150 1.62 11.28 -5.90
C ARG A 150 2.25 9.91 -5.58
N GLY A 151 1.44 8.85 -5.60
CA GLY A 151 1.88 7.50 -5.24
C GLY A 151 2.04 7.28 -3.73
N GLY A 152 1.58 8.23 -2.90
CA GLY A 152 1.69 8.17 -1.45
C GLY A 152 1.05 6.93 -0.84
N SER A 153 -0.08 6.44 -1.37
CA SER A 153 -0.71 5.22 -0.83
C SER A 153 0.16 3.96 -1.03
N ASP A 154 0.89 3.85 -2.14
CA ASP A 154 1.82 2.74 -2.36
C ASP A 154 2.99 2.83 -1.36
N THR A 155 3.54 4.04 -1.19
CA THR A 155 4.59 4.30 -0.21
C THR A 155 4.14 4.02 1.22
N SER A 156 2.89 4.39 1.57
CA SER A 156 2.29 4.07 2.87
C SER A 156 2.21 2.56 3.09
N ALA A 157 1.83 1.79 2.08
CA ALA A 157 1.71 0.33 2.19
C ALA A 157 3.07 -0.33 2.45
N VAL A 158 4.11 0.05 1.71
CA VAL A 158 5.46 -0.49 1.94
C VAL A 158 6.00 -0.07 3.30
N ALA A 159 5.83 1.20 3.69
CA ALA A 159 6.29 1.67 4.99
C ALA A 159 5.56 0.97 6.16
N LEU A 160 4.26 0.71 6.01
CA LEU A 160 3.48 -0.07 6.98
C LEU A 160 3.97 -1.53 7.03
N ALA A 161 4.20 -2.15 5.88
CA ALA A 161 4.70 -3.51 5.78
C ALA A 161 6.06 -3.67 6.48
N VAL A 162 6.98 -2.74 6.24
CA VAL A 162 8.29 -2.71 6.90
C VAL A 162 8.13 -2.54 8.40
N ALA A 163 7.29 -1.60 8.85
CA ALA A 163 7.11 -1.31 10.26
C ALA A 163 6.44 -2.44 11.06
N LEU A 164 5.55 -3.22 10.41
CA LEU A 164 4.92 -4.39 11.00
C LEU A 164 5.77 -5.67 10.85
N GLY A 165 6.84 -5.66 10.07
CA GLY A 165 7.61 -6.87 9.75
C GLY A 165 6.81 -7.87 8.91
N ALA A 166 6.01 -7.37 7.96
CA ALA A 166 5.20 -8.21 7.07
C ALA A 166 6.06 -9.08 6.14
N ASP A 167 5.51 -10.21 5.72
CA ASP A 167 6.18 -11.15 4.81
C ASP A 167 6.16 -10.63 3.36
N ILE A 168 5.10 -9.91 2.97
CA ILE A 168 4.93 -9.38 1.62
C ILE A 168 3.97 -8.17 1.61
N CYS A 169 4.24 -7.23 0.71
CA CYS A 169 3.35 -6.12 0.39
C CYS A 169 2.72 -6.32 -1.00
N GLU A 170 1.44 -6.68 -1.03
CA GLU A 170 0.67 -6.77 -2.28
C GLU A 170 0.15 -5.39 -2.71
N ILE A 171 0.43 -5.00 -3.96
CA ILE A 171 -0.06 -3.77 -4.57
C ILE A 171 -1.12 -4.13 -5.61
N TYR A 172 -2.39 -3.90 -5.27
CA TYR A 172 -3.52 -4.12 -6.16
C TYR A 172 -3.85 -2.86 -6.98
N THR A 173 -3.87 -3.05 -8.29
CA THR A 173 -4.07 -2.00 -9.30
C THR A 173 -4.99 -2.49 -10.44
N ASP A 174 -5.16 -1.70 -11.49
CA ASP A 174 -5.96 -1.98 -12.68
C ASP A 174 -5.23 -2.84 -13.74
N VAL A 175 -3.94 -3.10 -13.55
CA VAL A 175 -3.11 -3.93 -14.44
C VAL A 175 -2.75 -5.28 -13.81
N ASP A 176 -2.59 -6.32 -14.64
CA ASP A 176 -2.30 -7.71 -14.24
C ASP A 176 -0.84 -7.97 -13.82
N GLY A 177 -0.09 -6.93 -13.50
CA GLY A 177 1.34 -6.99 -13.17
C GLY A 177 2.16 -5.97 -13.95
N ILE A 178 3.48 -6.15 -13.92
CA ILE A 178 4.45 -5.36 -14.68
C ILE A 178 4.69 -6.04 -16.03
N PHE A 179 4.75 -5.24 -17.10
CA PHE A 179 4.91 -5.72 -18.47
C PHE A 179 6.21 -5.19 -19.07
N THR A 180 6.74 -5.88 -20.09
CA THR A 180 7.94 -5.47 -20.82
C THR A 180 7.82 -4.10 -21.51
N ALA A 181 6.60 -3.63 -21.75
CA ALA A 181 6.26 -2.30 -22.25
C ALA A 181 4.79 -2.01 -21.86
N ASP A 182 4.32 -0.77 -22.03
CA ASP A 182 2.89 -0.45 -21.83
C ASP A 182 2.03 -1.22 -22.85
N PRO A 183 1.18 -2.17 -22.42
CA PRO A 183 0.38 -2.98 -23.32
C PRO A 183 -0.68 -2.17 -24.10
N ARG A 184 -1.00 -0.94 -23.66
CA ARG A 184 -1.89 -0.01 -24.38
C ARG A 184 -1.22 0.59 -25.62
N ILE A 185 0.12 0.63 -25.63
CA ILE A 185 0.94 1.16 -26.72
C ILE A 185 1.56 0.02 -27.55
N VAL A 186 2.04 -1.02 -26.88
CA VAL A 186 2.71 -2.19 -27.48
C VAL A 186 1.89 -3.45 -27.18
N PRO A 187 0.97 -3.87 -28.07
CA PRO A 187 0.07 -4.99 -27.83
C PRO A 187 0.77 -6.35 -27.62
N THR A 188 2.03 -6.47 -28.05
CA THR A 188 2.86 -7.68 -27.88
C THR A 188 3.60 -7.72 -26.54
N ALA A 189 3.43 -6.71 -25.68
CA ALA A 189 4.05 -6.65 -24.36
C ALA A 189 3.66 -7.88 -23.52
N ARG A 190 4.64 -8.43 -22.82
CA ARG A 190 4.46 -9.64 -22.01
C ARG A 190 4.58 -9.30 -20.53
N ARG A 191 3.75 -9.93 -19.71
CA ARG A 191 3.86 -9.82 -18.24
C ARG A 191 5.18 -10.43 -17.78
N ILE A 192 5.91 -9.70 -16.97
CA ILE A 192 7.15 -10.14 -16.32
C ILE A 192 6.76 -10.87 -15.03
N PRO A 193 7.07 -12.17 -14.84
CA PRO A 193 6.67 -12.89 -13.63
C PRO A 193 7.41 -12.46 -12.36
N VAL A 194 8.70 -12.20 -12.49
CA VAL A 194 9.59 -11.79 -11.42
C VAL A 194 10.52 -10.71 -11.97
N ILE A 195 10.74 -9.64 -11.20
CA ILE A 195 11.65 -8.56 -11.54
C ILE A 195 12.43 -8.14 -10.30
N ASP A 196 13.70 -7.81 -10.47
CA ASP A 196 14.54 -7.31 -9.39
C ASP A 196 14.30 -5.82 -9.10
N TYR A 197 14.74 -5.35 -7.92
CA TYR A 197 14.55 -3.95 -7.52
C TYR A 197 15.25 -2.96 -8.44
N ASP A 198 16.45 -3.25 -8.94
CA ASP A 198 17.18 -2.30 -9.79
C ASP A 198 16.43 -2.11 -11.12
N SER A 199 16.00 -3.21 -11.73
CA SER A 199 15.18 -3.20 -12.95
C SER A 199 13.87 -2.43 -12.77
N ILE A 200 13.12 -2.66 -11.68
CA ILE A 200 11.85 -1.93 -11.48
C ILE A 200 12.06 -0.47 -11.08
N THR A 201 13.15 -0.13 -10.40
CA THR A 201 13.53 1.26 -10.09
C THR A 201 13.81 2.03 -11.38
N GLU A 202 14.58 1.45 -12.31
CA GLU A 202 14.83 2.05 -13.63
C GLU A 202 13.54 2.20 -14.46
N MET A 203 12.67 1.19 -14.44
CA MET A 203 11.38 1.30 -15.12
C MET A 203 10.50 2.41 -14.53
N ALA A 204 10.45 2.54 -13.20
CA ALA A 204 9.69 3.57 -12.52
C ALA A 204 10.27 4.98 -12.77
N SER A 205 11.61 5.11 -12.80
CA SER A 205 12.29 6.38 -13.08
C SER A 205 12.04 6.87 -14.51
N CYS A 206 11.94 5.93 -15.46
CA CYS A 206 11.63 6.18 -16.87
C CYS A 206 10.12 6.38 -17.16
N GLY A 207 9.27 6.46 -16.13
CA GLY A 207 7.87 6.86 -16.25
C GLY A 207 6.87 5.70 -16.34
N SER A 208 7.27 4.47 -16.00
CA SER A 208 6.30 3.40 -15.74
C SER A 208 5.33 3.84 -14.64
N LYS A 209 4.04 3.80 -14.93
CA LYS A 209 2.98 4.26 -14.00
C LYS A 209 2.46 3.16 -13.07
N VAL A 210 3.05 1.96 -13.11
CA VAL A 210 2.55 0.80 -12.36
C VAL A 210 2.87 0.89 -10.87
N LEU A 211 4.08 1.31 -10.53
CA LEU A 211 4.53 1.53 -9.15
C LEU A 211 5.16 2.92 -9.06
N ALA A 212 4.87 3.65 -7.98
CA ALA A 212 5.54 4.91 -7.70
C ALA A 212 7.03 4.67 -7.36
N LEU A 213 7.94 5.48 -7.90
CA LEU A 213 9.38 5.36 -7.66
C LEU A 213 9.73 5.31 -6.16
N ARG A 214 9.17 6.24 -5.36
CA ARG A 214 9.37 6.27 -3.90
C ARG A 214 8.96 4.98 -3.19
N CYS A 215 7.92 4.30 -3.70
CA CYS A 215 7.48 3.00 -3.16
C CYS A 215 8.53 1.92 -3.41
N VAL A 216 9.06 1.87 -4.64
CA VAL A 216 10.10 0.91 -5.04
C VAL A 216 11.40 1.14 -4.27
N GLU A 217 11.87 2.39 -4.18
CA GLU A 217 13.08 2.75 -3.44
C GLU A 217 12.98 2.38 -1.95
N TYR A 218 11.81 2.61 -1.34
CA TYR A 218 11.56 2.23 0.05
C TYR A 218 11.56 0.71 0.20
N ALA A 219 10.93 -0.02 -0.73
CA ALA A 219 10.90 -1.47 -0.71
C ALA A 219 12.31 -2.07 -0.84
N GLN A 220 13.10 -1.55 -1.78
CA GLN A 220 14.50 -1.94 -1.99
C GLN A 220 15.35 -1.68 -0.74
N ARG A 221 15.25 -0.48 -0.16
CA ARG A 221 16.02 -0.08 1.03
C ARG A 221 15.83 -1.03 2.22
N PHE A 222 14.63 -1.58 2.37
CA PHE A 222 14.28 -2.46 3.48
C PHE A 222 14.10 -3.92 3.06
N MET A 223 14.41 -4.27 1.81
CA MET A 223 14.26 -5.61 1.25
C MET A 223 12.84 -6.18 1.42
N MET A 224 11.82 -5.33 1.29
CA MET A 224 10.41 -5.70 1.45
C MET A 224 9.84 -6.25 0.13
N PRO A 225 9.50 -7.55 0.05
CA PRO A 225 8.96 -8.14 -1.18
C PRO A 225 7.67 -7.45 -1.60
N LEU A 226 7.55 -7.11 -2.88
CA LEU A 226 6.32 -6.57 -3.44
C LEU A 226 5.63 -7.59 -4.35
N HIS A 227 4.31 -7.53 -4.40
CA HIS A 227 3.52 -8.32 -5.33
C HIS A 227 2.50 -7.46 -6.06
N VAL A 228 2.80 -7.12 -7.32
CA VAL A 228 1.91 -6.29 -8.14
C VAL A 228 0.84 -7.15 -8.77
N ARG A 229 -0.44 -6.87 -8.47
CA ARG A 229 -1.58 -7.68 -8.89
C ARG A 229 -2.73 -6.81 -9.39
N SER A 230 -3.65 -7.41 -10.15
CA SER A 230 -4.91 -6.76 -10.48
C SER A 230 -5.96 -7.03 -9.41
N SER A 231 -6.73 -6.03 -9.01
CA SER A 231 -7.93 -6.23 -8.17
C SER A 231 -9.12 -6.80 -8.95
N PHE A 232 -9.04 -6.80 -10.28
CA PHE A 232 -10.09 -7.24 -11.20
C PHE A 232 -9.89 -8.67 -11.71
N SER A 233 -8.75 -9.29 -11.43
CA SER A 233 -8.43 -10.65 -11.85
C SER A 233 -7.78 -11.47 -10.73
N HIS A 234 -7.73 -12.78 -10.89
CA HIS A 234 -6.96 -13.69 -10.00
C HIS A 234 -5.64 -14.12 -10.64
N ARG A 235 -5.16 -13.39 -11.66
CA ARG A 235 -3.90 -13.72 -12.32
C ARG A 235 -2.73 -13.58 -11.33
N PRO A 236 -1.62 -14.30 -11.56
CA PRO A 236 -0.51 -14.32 -10.62
C PRO A 236 0.18 -12.98 -10.39
N GLY A 237 0.05 -11.96 -11.25
CA GLY A 237 0.74 -10.68 -11.04
C GLY A 237 2.25 -10.75 -11.27
N THR A 238 3.01 -9.80 -10.74
CA THR A 238 4.49 -9.78 -10.80
C THR A 238 5.07 -9.68 -9.40
N LEU A 239 6.04 -10.52 -9.09
CA LEU A 239 6.81 -10.41 -7.85
C LEU A 239 8.02 -9.50 -8.05
N VAL A 240 8.24 -8.60 -7.10
CA VAL A 240 9.43 -7.77 -7.00
C VAL A 240 10.22 -8.22 -5.78
N VAL A 241 11.40 -8.79 -6.02
CA VAL A 241 12.25 -9.42 -5.00
C VAL A 241 13.73 -9.14 -5.34
N PRO A 242 14.67 -9.34 -4.41
CA PRO A 242 16.09 -9.24 -4.74
C PRO A 242 16.49 -10.22 -5.84
N ASP A 243 17.50 -9.85 -6.63
CA ASP A 243 18.05 -10.76 -7.64
C ASP A 243 18.57 -12.06 -6.99
N GLY A 244 18.35 -13.19 -7.67
CA GLY A 244 18.70 -14.52 -7.17
C GLY A 244 17.81 -15.07 -6.04
N VAL A 245 16.73 -14.39 -5.66
CA VAL A 245 15.73 -14.92 -4.73
C VAL A 245 14.62 -15.62 -5.52
N ASP A 246 14.48 -16.94 -5.31
CA ASP A 246 13.36 -17.66 -5.90
C ASP A 246 12.04 -17.08 -5.38
N PRO A 247 11.07 -16.80 -6.28
CA PRO A 247 9.77 -16.31 -5.87
C PRO A 247 9.14 -17.34 -4.91
N PRO A 248 8.56 -16.91 -3.77
CA PRO A 248 7.80 -17.84 -2.95
C PRO A 248 6.72 -18.45 -3.84
N HIS A 249 6.77 -19.78 -4.04
CA HIS A 249 5.82 -20.48 -4.89
C HIS A 249 4.41 -20.10 -4.45
N ALA A 250 3.66 -19.38 -5.30
CA ALA A 250 2.30 -18.93 -5.04
C ALA A 250 1.27 -20.10 -4.93
N SER A 251 1.77 -21.33 -4.84
CA SER A 251 1.00 -22.53 -4.54
C SER A 251 1.88 -23.50 -3.72
N GLN A 252 1.44 -23.72 -2.48
CA GLN A 252 1.86 -24.77 -1.53
C GLN A 252 3.16 -24.55 -0.73
N HIS A 253 2.93 -24.24 0.56
CA HIS A 253 3.70 -24.65 1.75
C HIS A 253 5.14 -24.16 2.00
N ARG A 254 5.29 -23.58 3.22
CA ARG A 254 6.49 -23.40 4.06
C ARG A 254 7.53 -22.40 3.55
N LEU A 255 7.39 -21.16 4.01
CA LEU A 255 8.53 -20.29 4.31
C LEU A 255 9.35 -20.96 5.45
N THR A 256 10.42 -21.67 5.10
CA THR A 256 11.48 -21.99 6.05
C THR A 256 12.26 -20.71 6.36
N THR A 257 12.24 -20.33 7.63
CA THR A 257 12.88 -19.16 8.21
C THR A 257 14.41 -19.24 8.06
N THR A 258 14.99 -18.52 7.11
CA THR A 258 16.47 -18.37 6.97
C THR A 258 16.96 -16.96 7.30
N HIS A 259 16.28 -16.23 8.19
CA HIS A 259 16.69 -14.87 8.59
C HIS A 259 17.28 -14.72 9.99
N HIS A 260 17.64 -15.82 10.67
CA HIS A 260 18.20 -15.71 12.03
C HIS A 260 19.73 -15.57 12.13
N ARG A 261 20.49 -15.44 11.03
CA ARG A 261 21.97 -15.52 11.07
C ARG A 261 22.79 -14.26 10.77
N ILE A 262 22.19 -13.07 10.61
CA ILE A 262 22.95 -11.82 10.31
C ILE A 262 22.80 -10.74 11.41
N ARG A 263 22.66 -11.13 12.69
CA ARG A 263 22.61 -10.15 13.81
C ARG A 263 23.48 -10.48 15.01
N ARG A 264 24.54 -11.30 14.87
CA ARG A 264 25.49 -11.54 15.97
C ARG A 264 26.95 -11.56 15.50
N THR A 265 27.42 -10.44 14.98
CA THR A 265 28.85 -10.09 14.91
C THR A 265 28.92 -8.58 14.81
N ASN A 266 28.87 -7.88 15.95
CA ASN A 266 29.42 -6.52 16.15
C ASN A 266 29.16 -6.03 17.59
N GLU A 267 29.47 -6.86 18.58
CA GLU A 267 29.74 -6.42 19.95
C GLU A 267 30.79 -7.37 20.55
N ARG A 268 32.06 -7.04 20.32
CA ARG A 268 33.27 -7.42 21.07
C ARG A 268 34.48 -6.99 20.26
N GLU A 269 34.91 -5.76 20.46
CA GLU A 269 36.28 -5.28 20.69
C GLU A 269 36.25 -3.77 20.95
#